data_AF-A0A452ENU4-F1
#
_entry.id   AF-A0A452ENU4-F1
#
_cell.length_a   1.000
_cell.length_b   1.000
_cell.length_c   1.000
_cell.angle_alpha   90.00
_cell.angle_beta   90.00
_cell.angle_gamma   90.00
#
_symmetry.space_group_name_H-M   'P 1'
#
loop_
_entity.id
_entity.type
_entity.pdbx_description
1 polymer ?
#
loop_
_entity_poly.entity_id
_entity_poly.type
_entity_poly.pdbx_seq_one_letter_code
_entity_poly.pdbx_strand_id
1 'polypeptide(L)'
;MKDVSGFLQQSQSSGPGQAAVWHRLEELYAKKLWHQLTLQVLDFVQDPCFAQGDGLIKLYENFISEFEHRLNPLSLVEIILHVVRQMTDPNVALSFLEKTPVKKNSFESVLMR
;
A
#
# COMPACT_ATOMS: atom_id res chain seq x y z
N MET A 1 -13.85 -12.30 -5.63
CA MET A 1 -12.71 -12.66 -4.76
C MET A 1 -11.46 -12.11 -5.42
N LYS A 2 -10.72 -11.24 -4.73
CA LYS A 2 -9.43 -10.75 -5.23
C LYS A 2 -8.40 -11.84 -4.91
N ASP A 3 -7.74 -12.38 -5.92
CA ASP A 3 -6.76 -13.46 -5.75
C ASP A 3 -5.43 -12.87 -5.27
N VAL A 4 -5.43 -12.50 -3.99
CA VAL A 4 -4.29 -11.91 -3.29
C VAL A 4 -3.06 -12.81 -3.41
N SER A 5 -3.24 -14.12 -3.19
CA SER A 5 -2.17 -15.10 -3.24
C SER A 5 -1.54 -15.19 -4.64
N GLY A 6 -2.35 -15.17 -5.70
CA GLY A 6 -1.87 -15.14 -7.08
C GLY A 6 -1.10 -13.85 -7.42
N PHE A 7 -1.57 -12.70 -6.94
CA PHE A 7 -0.86 -11.42 -7.11
C PHE A 7 0.49 -11.39 -6.38
N LEU A 8 0.54 -11.93 -5.15
CA LEU A 8 1.77 -12.04 -4.36
C LEU A 8 2.77 -12.98 -5.06
N GLN A 9 2.35 -14.15 -5.52
CA GLN A 9 3.21 -15.09 -6.26
C GLN A 9 3.75 -14.50 -7.57
N GLN A 10 2.91 -13.78 -8.32
CA GLN A 10 3.35 -13.14 -9.55
C GLN A 10 4.40 -12.06 -9.26
N SER A 11 4.22 -11.29 -8.19
CA SER A 11 5.15 -10.23 -7.79
C SER A 11 6.44 -10.77 -7.18
N GLN A 12 6.42 -11.97 -6.58
CA GLN A 12 7.65 -12.68 -6.17
C GLN A 12 8.56 -13.03 -7.36
N SER A 13 8.00 -13.14 -8.56
CA SER A 13 8.74 -13.46 -9.78
C SER A 13 9.47 -12.26 -10.39
N SER A 14 9.22 -11.03 -9.88
CA SER A 14 9.78 -9.79 -10.43
C SER A 14 11.24 -9.52 -10.04
N GLY A 15 11.79 -10.20 -9.03
CA GLY A 15 13.23 -10.16 -8.72
C GLY A 15 13.61 -10.73 -7.36
N PRO A 16 14.86 -11.22 -7.19
CA PRO A 16 15.30 -11.94 -5.98
C PRO A 16 15.30 -11.08 -4.70
N GLY A 17 15.49 -9.75 -4.80
CA GLY A 17 15.39 -8.85 -3.65
C GLY A 17 13.95 -8.57 -3.19
N GLN A 18 13.01 -8.65 -4.11
CA GLN A 18 11.59 -8.31 -3.88
C GLN A 18 10.82 -9.53 -3.37
N ALA A 19 11.17 -10.72 -3.86
CA ALA A 19 10.55 -11.98 -3.48
C ALA A 19 10.53 -12.22 -1.97
N ALA A 20 11.61 -11.88 -1.27
CA ALA A 20 11.70 -12.01 0.18
C ALA A 20 10.71 -11.09 0.93
N VAL A 21 10.49 -9.87 0.41
CA VAL A 21 9.54 -8.92 1.00
C VAL A 21 8.11 -9.39 0.77
N TRP A 22 7.80 -9.86 -0.43
CA TRP A 22 6.49 -10.44 -0.75
C TRP A 22 6.17 -11.67 0.09
N HIS A 23 7.14 -12.55 0.34
CA HIS A 23 6.99 -13.67 1.26
C HIS A 23 6.70 -13.22 2.69
N ARG A 24 7.39 -12.18 3.18
CA ARG A 24 7.10 -11.60 4.50
C ARG A 24 5.70 -11.01 4.58
N LEU A 25 5.26 -10.28 3.55
CA LEU A 25 3.91 -9.71 3.48
C LEU A 25 2.85 -10.82 3.55
N GLU A 26 3.04 -11.91 2.82
CA GLU A 26 2.16 -13.07 2.85
C GLU A 26 2.12 -13.72 4.25
N GLU A 27 3.27 -13.90 4.90
CA GLU A 27 3.34 -14.51 6.22
C GLU A 27 2.67 -13.64 7.30
N LEU A 28 2.89 -12.32 7.23
CA LEU A 28 2.22 -11.34 8.10
C LEU A 28 0.71 -11.33 7.88
N TYR A 29 0.27 -11.46 6.62
CA TYR A 29 -1.14 -11.55 6.27
C TYR A 29 -1.78 -12.83 6.79
N ALA A 30 -1.12 -13.97 6.60
CA ALA A 30 -1.56 -15.27 7.11
C ALA A 30 -1.68 -15.26 8.65
N LYS A 31 -0.74 -14.60 9.34
CA LYS A 31 -0.77 -14.40 10.79
C LYS A 31 -1.73 -13.29 11.24
N LYS A 32 -2.41 -12.59 10.32
CA LYS A 32 -3.30 -11.45 10.58
C LYS A 32 -2.63 -10.33 11.38
N LEU A 33 -1.33 -10.13 11.16
CA LEU A 33 -0.51 -9.11 11.83
C LEU A 33 -0.65 -7.77 11.09
N TRP A 34 -1.84 -7.18 11.15
CA TRP A 34 -2.20 -5.98 10.39
C TRP A 34 -1.23 -4.83 10.59
N HIS A 35 -0.81 -4.57 11.84
CA HIS A 35 0.09 -3.47 12.16
C HIS A 35 1.49 -3.68 11.56
N GLN A 36 2.09 -4.86 11.75
CA GLN A 36 3.39 -5.19 11.18
C GLN A 36 3.35 -5.22 9.66
N LEU A 37 2.24 -5.72 9.10
CA LEU A 37 2.00 -5.72 7.67
C LEU A 37 2.00 -4.30 7.12
N THR A 38 1.28 -3.35 7.74
CA THR A 38 1.32 -1.94 7.30
C THR A 38 2.69 -1.32 7.38
N LEU A 39 3.47 -1.62 8.41
CA LEU A 39 4.83 -1.08 8.54
C LEU A 39 5.74 -1.62 7.43
N GLN A 40 5.63 -2.92 7.13
CA GLN A 40 6.35 -3.52 6.01
C GLN A 40 5.91 -2.96 4.66
N VAL A 41 4.60 -2.76 4.46
CA VAL A 41 4.09 -2.08 3.25
C VAL A 41 4.61 -0.64 3.18
N LEU A 42 4.66 0.09 4.29
CA LEU A 42 5.19 1.46 4.34
C LEU A 42 6.65 1.53 3.92
N ASP A 43 7.48 0.67 4.52
CA ASP A 43 8.90 0.53 4.17
C ASP A 43 9.07 0.17 2.68
N PHE A 44 8.20 -0.71 2.19
CA PHE A 44 8.18 -1.15 0.80
C PHE A 44 7.75 -0.06 -0.19
N VAL A 45 6.75 0.77 0.14
CA VAL A 45 6.31 1.89 -0.73
C VAL A 45 7.25 3.09 -0.68
N GLN A 46 8.08 3.20 0.37
CA GLN A 46 9.15 4.19 0.47
C GLN A 46 10.35 3.84 -0.41
N ASP A 47 10.53 2.55 -0.78
CA ASP A 47 11.62 2.16 -1.64
C ASP A 47 11.40 2.65 -3.08
N PRO A 48 12.26 3.56 -3.59
CA PRO A 48 12.07 4.19 -4.89
C PRO A 48 12.21 3.18 -6.04
N CYS A 49 12.79 2.00 -5.79
CA CYS A 49 12.93 0.95 -6.79
C CYS A 49 11.60 0.27 -7.12
N PHE A 50 10.64 0.30 -6.19
CA PHE A 50 9.26 -0.15 -6.40
C PHE A 50 8.31 0.96 -6.80
N ALA A 51 8.78 2.20 -6.70
CA ALA A 51 7.99 3.38 -7.03
C ALA A 51 7.78 3.62 -8.52
N GLN A 52 8.29 2.74 -9.37
CA GLN A 52 8.09 2.81 -10.81
C GLN A 52 6.89 1.96 -11.25
N GLY A 53 5.80 2.63 -11.64
CA GLY A 53 4.65 2.07 -12.35
C GLY A 53 3.40 1.88 -11.48
N ASP A 54 2.41 1.14 -12.01
CA ASP A 54 1.10 0.91 -11.36
C ASP A 54 1.10 -0.19 -10.29
N GLY A 55 2.27 -0.68 -9.88
CA GLY A 55 2.40 -1.80 -8.94
C GLY A 55 1.80 -1.49 -7.57
N LEU A 56 2.05 -0.30 -7.04
CA LEU A 56 1.52 0.12 -5.74
C LEU A 56 0.01 0.34 -5.75
N ILE A 57 -0.53 0.87 -6.84
CA ILE A 57 -1.99 1.10 -7.00
C ILE A 57 -2.70 -0.25 -6.97
N LYS A 58 -2.18 -1.23 -7.73
CA LYS A 58 -2.71 -2.60 -7.74
C LYS A 58 -2.55 -3.27 -6.38
N LEU A 59 -1.45 -3.05 -5.67
CA LEU A 59 -1.28 -3.56 -4.31
C LEU A 59 -2.32 -2.96 -3.35
N TYR A 60 -2.57 -1.66 -3.44
CA TYR A 60 -3.60 -1.03 -2.62
C TYR A 60 -4.99 -1.63 -2.89
N GLU A 61 -5.39 -1.67 -4.17
CA GLU A 61 -6.72 -2.17 -4.52
C GLU A 61 -6.88 -3.67 -4.28
N ASN A 62 -5.87 -4.50 -4.58
CA ASN A 62 -5.99 -5.95 -4.46
C ASN A 62 -5.73 -6.46 -3.05
N PHE A 63 -4.87 -5.79 -2.28
CA PHE A 63 -4.42 -6.25 -0.97
C PHE A 63 -4.92 -5.36 0.16
N ILE A 64 -4.51 -4.08 0.17
CA ILE A 64 -4.76 -3.18 1.32
C ILE A 64 -6.26 -2.96 1.54
N SER A 65 -7.04 -2.87 0.47
CA SER A 65 -8.48 -2.60 0.57
C SER A 65 -9.28 -3.69 1.32
N GLU A 66 -8.76 -4.93 1.41
CA GLU A 66 -9.41 -5.98 2.23
C GLU A 66 -9.34 -5.68 3.73
N PHE A 67 -8.23 -5.10 4.19
CA PHE A 67 -7.95 -4.92 5.62
C PHE A 67 -7.80 -3.45 6.04
N GLU A 68 -8.02 -2.50 5.14
CA GLU A 68 -7.95 -1.05 5.42
C GLU A 68 -8.78 -0.63 6.64
N HIS A 69 -9.94 -1.27 6.84
CA HIS A 69 -10.84 -1.02 7.97
C HIS A 69 -10.26 -1.45 9.33
N ARG A 70 -9.22 -2.31 9.34
CA ARG A 70 -8.51 -2.74 10.56
C ARG A 70 -7.18 -2.03 10.75
N LEU A 71 -6.75 -1.25 9.76
CA LEU A 71 -5.50 -0.50 9.82
C LEU A 71 -5.67 0.81 10.58
N ASN A 72 -4.56 1.31 11.10
CA ASN A 72 -4.51 2.64 11.65
C ASN A 72 -4.69 3.66 10.52
N PRO A 73 -5.67 4.58 10.58
CA PRO A 73 -5.90 5.55 9.51
C PRO A 73 -4.69 6.42 9.20
N LEU A 74 -3.81 6.68 10.19
CA LEU A 74 -2.57 7.43 9.96
C LEU A 74 -1.62 6.68 9.01
N SER A 75 -1.39 5.39 9.24
CA SER A 75 -0.54 4.56 8.38
C SER A 75 -1.14 4.42 6.98
N LEU A 76 -2.48 4.33 6.90
CA LEU A 76 -3.18 4.29 5.61
C LEU A 76 -2.95 5.57 4.81
N VAL A 77 -3.08 6.75 5.44
CA VAL A 77 -2.82 8.06 4.82
C VAL A 77 -1.41 8.12 4.26
N GLU A 78 -0.40 7.68 5.00
CA GLU A 78 0.99 7.70 4.51
C GLU A 78 1.19 6.83 3.27
N ILE A 79 0.60 5.63 3.24
CA ILE A 79 0.67 4.75 2.07
C ILE A 79 -0.01 5.42 0.87
N ILE A 80 -1.22 5.95 1.05
CA ILE A 80 -1.97 6.64 -0.02
C ILE A 80 -1.17 7.82 -0.55
N LEU A 81 -0.50 8.58 0.31
CA LEU A 81 0.33 9.72 -0.11
C LEU A 81 1.46 9.26 -1.03
N HIS A 82 2.12 8.14 -0.73
CA HIS A 82 3.17 7.57 -1.57
C HIS A 82 2.62 7.04 -2.90
N VAL A 83 1.47 6.37 -2.87
CA VAL A 83 0.77 5.87 -4.06
C VAL A 83 0.38 7.03 -4.98
N VAL A 84 -0.22 8.09 -4.42
CA VAL A 84 -0.65 9.28 -5.16
C VAL A 84 0.55 10.03 -5.75
N ARG A 85 1.69 10.08 -5.04
CA ARG A 85 2.92 10.68 -5.58
C ARG A 85 3.50 9.92 -6.77
N GLN A 86 3.22 8.63 -6.89
CA GLN A 86 3.62 7.84 -8.06
C GLN A 86 2.66 7.96 -9.23
N MET A 87 1.41 8.38 -8.99
CA MET A 87 0.47 8.64 -10.06
C MET A 87 0.94 9.86 -10.86
N THR A 88 1.37 9.62 -12.08
CA THR A 88 1.74 10.67 -13.04
C THR A 88 0.52 11.54 -13.40
N ASP A 89 -0.68 10.96 -13.32
CA ASP A 89 -1.95 11.61 -13.67
C ASP A 89 -2.64 12.24 -12.44
N PRO A 90 -2.72 13.57 -12.36
CA PRO A 90 -3.35 14.27 -11.23
C PRO A 90 -4.85 13.98 -11.11
N ASN A 91 -5.54 13.69 -12.22
CA ASN A 91 -6.97 13.35 -12.22
C ASN A 91 -7.25 11.99 -11.56
N VAL A 92 -6.34 11.02 -11.77
CA VAL A 92 -6.44 9.69 -11.15
C VAL A 92 -6.12 9.80 -9.67
N ALA A 93 -5.07 10.55 -9.31
CA ALA A 93 -4.72 10.88 -7.93
C ALA A 93 -5.88 11.50 -7.16
N LEU A 94 -6.53 12.52 -7.72
CA LEU A 94 -7.69 13.17 -7.11
C LEU A 94 -8.86 12.21 -6.93
N SER A 95 -9.20 11.44 -7.97
CA SER A 95 -10.27 10.45 -7.89
C SER A 95 -10.00 9.37 -6.83
N PHE A 96 -8.72 9.00 -6.63
CA PHE A 96 -8.30 8.03 -5.62
C PHE A 96 -8.39 8.62 -4.21
N LEU A 97 -7.96 9.86 -4.04
CA LEU A 97 -8.09 10.63 -2.79
C LEU A 97 -9.55 10.83 -2.39
N GLU A 98 -10.44 11.11 -3.34
CA GLU A 98 -11.88 11.26 -3.08
C GLU A 98 -12.56 9.94 -2.72
N LYS A 99 -12.15 8.83 -3.34
CA LYS A 99 -12.67 7.49 -3.01
C LYS A 99 -12.26 7.03 -1.62
N THR A 100 -11.11 7.49 -1.13
CA THR A 100 -10.58 7.00 0.13
C THR A 100 -11.09 7.87 1.28
N PRO A 101 -11.77 7.31 2.29
CA PRO A 101 -12.39 8.08 3.38
C PRO A 101 -11.36 8.56 4.42
N VAL A 102 -10.14 8.87 3.98
CA VAL A 102 -9.12 9.51 4.82
C VAL A 102 -9.62 10.92 5.15
N LYS A 103 -10.33 10.98 6.27
CA LYS A 103 -10.90 12.19 6.85
C LYS A 103 -9.85 13.31 6.80
N LYS A 104 -10.21 14.41 6.17
CA LYS A 104 -9.43 15.67 6.04
C LYS A 104 -8.71 16.10 7.33
N ASN A 105 -9.19 15.66 8.49
CA ASN A 105 -8.64 15.95 9.82
C ASN A 105 -7.30 15.28 10.16
N SER A 106 -6.91 14.17 9.52
CA SER A 106 -5.61 13.52 9.80
C SER A 106 -4.45 14.09 8.98
N PHE A 107 -4.74 14.70 7.83
CA PHE A 107 -3.73 15.31 6.96
C PHE A 107 -3.05 16.52 7.62
N GLU A 108 -3.80 17.33 8.40
CA GLU A 108 -3.24 18.48 9.11
C GLU A 108 -2.18 18.08 10.16
N SER A 109 -2.36 16.95 10.82
CA SER A 109 -1.41 16.47 11.84
C SER A 109 -0.09 15.94 11.27
N VAL A 110 -0.09 15.42 10.03
CA VAL A 110 1.13 14.88 9.40
C VAL A 110 1.94 15.98 8.71
N LEU A 111 1.29 17.02 8.19
CA LEU A 111 1.96 18.18 7.57
C LEU A 111 2.66 19.11 8.56
N MET A 112 2.39 18.97 9.87
CA MET A 112 2.96 19.80 10.94
C MET A 112 4.12 19.14 11.70
N ARG A 113 4.67 18.02 11.22
CA ARG A 113 5.81 17.32 11.81
C ARG A 113 7.03 17.39 10.91
#